data_AF-A0A954YV26-F1
#
_entry.id   AF-A0A954YV26-F1
#
_cell.length_a   1.000
_cell.length_b   1.000
_cell.length_c   1.000
_cell.angle_alpha   90.00
_cell.angle_beta   90.00
_cell.angle_gamma   90.00
#
_symmetry.space_group_name_H-M   'P 1'
#
loop_
_entity.id
_entity.type
_entity.pdbx_description
1 polymer ?
#
loop_
_entity_poly.entity_id
_entity_poly.type
_entity_poly.pdbx_seq_one_letter_code
_entity_poly.pdbx_strand_id
1 'polypeptide(L)'
;MPSPQEIQRALDIHGQAYLFIDWLRNARCGDVLRLDQGHRKESDLNFFDSAASWLEYNEDRIPSSLVPSAEDRKIFVSMLVSFRMTSGDYDLAYRERKMSQYWKSLVERVPAGNFCECEFCDRFVWRLGNFARNPEGGSGRAALLLKQSALRALLKESQLPLVEGDLPEILKRRGMFDNELSIWTYAWELVRRCDYEQHWYTHRQVESGVLLLWRRIARNRQGKISPEFLLTVERILAARDHVVEALQRTVKRRMA
;
A
#
# COMPACT_ATOMS: atom_id res chain seq x y z
N MET A 1 -18.10 9.55 -2.56
CA MET A 1 -16.94 9.96 -3.38
C MET A 1 -15.93 10.63 -2.48
N PRO A 2 -14.64 10.23 -2.56
CA PRO A 2 -13.55 11.02 -2.01
C PRO A 2 -13.58 12.45 -2.53
N SER A 3 -13.64 13.41 -1.61
CA SER A 3 -13.42 14.82 -1.86
C SER A 3 -11.96 15.10 -2.21
N PRO A 4 -11.66 16.23 -2.88
CA PRO A 4 -10.28 16.67 -3.12
C PRO A 4 -9.44 16.71 -1.84
N GLN A 5 -10.03 17.10 -0.70
CA GLN A 5 -9.37 17.16 0.59
C GLN A 5 -9.03 15.76 1.12
N GLU A 6 -9.94 14.79 1.02
CA GLU A 6 -9.68 13.40 1.42
C GLU A 6 -8.58 12.77 0.58
N ILE A 7 -8.57 13.04 -0.74
CA ILE A 7 -7.52 12.58 -1.64
C ILE A 7 -6.17 13.20 -1.25
N GLN A 8 -6.11 14.51 -1.03
CA GLN A 8 -4.88 15.21 -0.65
C GLN A 8 -4.32 14.64 0.66
N ARG A 9 -5.15 14.53 1.71
CA ARG A 9 -4.76 13.94 2.99
C ARG A 9 -4.21 12.53 2.82
N ALA A 10 -4.87 11.68 2.03
CA ALA A 10 -4.41 10.33 1.78
C ALA A 10 -3.05 10.30 1.08
N LEU A 11 -2.82 11.18 0.10
CA LEU A 11 -1.54 11.32 -0.61
C LEU A 11 -0.43 11.82 0.33
N ASP A 12 -0.72 12.78 1.20
CA ASP A 12 0.26 13.34 2.13
C ASP A 12 0.72 12.30 3.16
N ILE A 13 -0.23 11.60 3.80
CA ILE A 13 0.10 10.54 4.77
C ILE A 13 0.84 9.39 4.08
N HIS A 14 0.41 9.01 2.87
CA HIS A 14 1.11 8.02 2.06
C HIS A 14 2.56 8.45 1.75
N GLY A 15 2.75 9.70 1.33
CA GLY A 15 4.08 10.26 1.06
C GLY A 15 4.96 10.27 2.30
N GLN A 16 4.41 10.67 3.45
CA GLN A 16 5.10 10.63 4.73
C GLN A 16 5.49 9.19 5.11
N ALA A 17 4.58 8.22 4.96
CA ALA A 17 4.87 6.80 5.23
C ALA A 17 5.96 6.25 4.30
N TYR A 18 6.00 6.67 3.04
CA TYR A 18 7.07 6.30 2.11
C TYR A 18 8.43 6.86 2.54
N LEU A 19 8.49 8.16 2.87
CA LEU A 19 9.71 8.80 3.36
C LEU A 19 10.18 8.18 4.68
N PHE A 20 9.24 7.81 5.56
CA PHE A 20 9.53 7.09 6.80
C PHE A 20 10.18 5.74 6.52
N ILE A 21 9.62 4.95 5.59
CA ILE A 21 10.20 3.66 5.20
C ILE A 21 11.59 3.84 4.60
N ASP A 22 11.79 4.84 3.73
CA ASP A 22 13.11 5.09 3.14
C ASP A 22 14.14 5.49 4.19
N TRP A 23 13.78 6.41 5.10
CA TRP A 23 14.59 6.75 6.25
C TRP A 23 14.92 5.50 7.10
N LEU A 24 13.92 4.67 7.40
CA LEU A 24 14.08 3.45 8.20
C LEU A 24 15.05 2.44 7.54
N ARG A 25 15.07 2.36 6.20
CA ARG A 25 16.05 1.53 5.46
C ARG A 25 17.49 2.05 5.63
N ASN A 26 17.64 3.36 5.65
CA ASN A 26 18.93 4.04 5.72
C ASN A 26 19.46 4.13 7.17
N ALA A 27 18.57 4.15 8.15
CA ALA A 27 18.86 4.23 9.59
C ALA A 27 19.46 2.93 10.19
N ARG A 28 20.09 2.06 9.39
CA ARG A 28 20.59 0.70 9.70
C ARG A 28 20.83 0.42 11.20
N CYS A 29 20.22 -0.68 11.65
CA CYS A 29 20.29 -1.31 12.97
C CYS A 29 21.64 -1.12 13.71
N GLY A 30 21.57 -0.52 14.90
CA GLY A 30 22.71 -0.44 15.82
C GLY A 30 22.57 0.66 16.87
N ASP A 31 22.43 1.91 16.44
CA ASP A 31 22.63 3.05 17.37
C ASP A 31 21.42 3.99 17.52
N VAL A 32 20.49 4.04 16.55
CA VAL A 32 19.41 5.06 16.55
C VAL A 32 18.06 4.51 16.98
N LEU A 33 17.72 3.27 16.67
CA LEU A 33 16.39 2.69 16.94
C LEU A 33 16.46 1.46 17.82
N ARG A 34 15.57 1.39 18.81
CA ARG A 34 15.42 0.22 19.67
C ARG A 34 14.42 -0.73 19.03
N LEU A 35 14.97 -1.81 18.51
CA LEU A 35 14.29 -2.78 17.65
C LEU A 35 13.64 -3.92 18.42
N ASP A 36 14.06 -4.09 19.67
CA ASP A 36 13.74 -5.17 20.60
C ASP A 36 12.76 -4.76 21.70
N GLN A 37 12.48 -3.46 21.83
CA GLN A 37 11.57 -2.88 22.81
C GLN A 37 10.41 -2.14 22.12
N GLY A 38 9.32 -1.87 22.85
CA GLY A 38 8.17 -1.12 22.35
C GLY A 38 7.03 -1.94 21.73
N HIS A 39 7.09 -3.27 21.79
CA HIS A 39 5.99 -4.16 21.41
C HIS A 39 5.87 -5.23 22.51
N ARG A 40 4.68 -5.40 23.09
CA ARG A 40 4.48 -6.31 24.24
C ARG A 40 4.76 -7.75 23.77
N LYS A 41 5.84 -8.37 24.29
CA LYS A 41 6.19 -9.79 24.06
C LYS A 41 5.05 -10.77 24.43
N GLU A 42 4.06 -10.32 25.18
CA GLU A 42 3.07 -11.16 25.86
C GLU A 42 1.59 -10.94 25.45
N SER A 43 1.26 -10.27 24.36
CA SER A 43 -0.18 -10.06 24.06
C SER A 43 -0.53 -10.19 22.59
N ASP A 44 -1.69 -10.82 22.37
CA ASP A 44 -2.58 -10.98 21.21
C ASP A 44 -2.82 -9.73 20.33
N LEU A 45 -1.86 -8.82 20.24
CA LEU A 45 -1.94 -7.62 19.42
C LEU A 45 -1.77 -8.01 17.96
N ASN A 46 -2.73 -7.57 17.15
CA ASN A 46 -2.61 -7.66 15.70
C ASN A 46 -1.38 -6.84 15.23
N PHE A 47 -0.97 -7.07 13.98
CA PHE A 47 0.21 -6.46 13.38
C PHE A 47 0.19 -4.91 13.41
N PHE A 48 -0.99 -4.28 13.38
CA PHE A 48 -1.15 -2.82 13.39
C PHE A 48 -0.91 -2.24 14.78
N ASP A 49 -1.46 -2.85 15.83
CA ASP A 49 -1.25 -2.39 17.21
C ASP A 49 0.23 -2.52 17.61
N SER A 50 0.91 -3.56 17.11
CA SER A 50 2.36 -3.72 17.26
C SER A 50 3.13 -2.58 16.57
N ALA A 51 2.72 -2.21 15.36
CA ALA A 51 3.33 -1.11 14.61
C ALA A 51 3.10 0.25 15.27
N ALA A 52 1.89 0.50 15.80
CA ALA A 52 1.56 1.71 16.53
C ALA A 52 2.40 1.85 17.82
N SER A 53 2.47 0.77 18.61
CA SER A 53 3.25 0.74 19.85
C SER A 53 4.74 0.96 19.59
N TRP A 54 5.27 0.32 18.53
CA TRP A 54 6.67 0.49 18.14
C TRP A 54 6.99 1.92 17.68
N LEU A 55 6.06 2.55 16.94
CA LEU A 55 6.20 3.93 16.49
C LEU A 55 6.23 4.90 17.67
N GLU A 56 5.31 4.74 18.63
CA GLU A 56 5.26 5.54 19.85
C GLU A 56 6.54 5.39 20.68
N TYR A 57 7.05 4.17 20.84
CA TYR A 57 8.26 3.91 21.61
C TYR A 57 9.55 4.50 21.00
N ASN A 58 9.56 4.73 19.69
CA ASN A 58 10.71 5.26 18.96
C ASN A 58 10.50 6.70 18.46
N GLU A 59 9.40 7.35 18.85
CA GLU A 59 9.02 8.68 18.36
C GLU A 59 10.11 9.74 18.60
N ASP A 60 10.78 9.67 19.76
CA ASP A 60 11.90 10.55 20.14
C ASP A 60 13.14 10.42 19.25
N ARG A 61 13.28 9.29 18.54
CA ARG A 61 14.40 8.97 17.66
C ARG A 61 14.08 9.19 16.18
N ILE A 62 12.82 9.44 15.86
CA ILE A 62 12.36 9.67 14.49
C ILE A 62 12.50 11.17 14.19
N PRO A 63 13.05 11.57 13.03
CA PRO A 63 13.06 12.97 12.61
C PRO A 63 11.65 13.56 12.69
N SER A 64 11.51 14.74 13.31
CA SER A 64 10.19 15.36 13.55
C SER A 64 9.36 15.55 12.29
N SER A 65 10.00 15.74 11.12
CA SER A 65 9.32 15.82 9.81
C SER A 65 8.66 14.51 9.36
N LEU A 66 9.06 13.37 9.93
CA LEU A 66 8.57 12.03 9.60
C LEU A 66 7.63 11.47 10.67
N VAL A 67 7.49 12.14 11.82
CA VAL A 67 6.53 11.76 12.86
C VAL A 67 5.13 12.19 12.40
N PRO A 68 4.14 11.27 12.33
CA PRO A 68 2.79 11.65 11.97
C PRO A 68 2.14 12.49 13.07
N SER A 69 1.20 13.35 12.68
CA SER A 69 0.36 14.06 13.65
C SER A 69 -0.40 13.08 14.54
N ALA A 70 -0.82 13.52 15.73
CA ALA A 70 -1.62 12.68 16.62
C ALA A 70 -2.94 12.23 15.97
N GLU A 71 -3.56 13.09 15.15
CA GLU A 71 -4.77 12.80 14.40
C GLU A 71 -4.55 11.72 13.33
N ASP A 72 -3.41 11.79 12.61
CA ASP A 72 -3.12 10.92 11.48
C ASP A 72 -2.42 9.62 11.88
N ARG A 73 -2.00 9.45 13.15
CA ARG A 73 -1.19 8.30 13.60
C ARG A 73 -1.78 6.95 13.20
N LYS A 74 -3.09 6.74 13.40
CA LYS A 74 -3.75 5.48 13.02
C LYS A 74 -3.71 5.21 11.52
N ILE A 75 -3.96 6.24 10.73
CA ILE A 75 -3.95 6.18 9.26
C ILE A 75 -2.53 5.93 8.76
N PHE A 76 -1.55 6.63 9.33
CA PHE A 76 -0.14 6.45 9.04
C PHE A 76 0.30 5.02 9.32
N VAL A 77 -0.02 4.47 10.50
CA VAL A 77 0.28 3.07 10.85
C VAL A 77 -0.39 2.10 9.87
N SER A 78 -1.65 2.34 9.50
CA SER A 78 -2.36 1.55 8.50
C SER A 78 -1.62 1.53 7.16
N MET A 79 -1.27 2.71 6.64
CA MET A 79 -0.52 2.88 5.41
C MET A 79 0.85 2.20 5.47
N LEU A 80 1.58 2.41 6.57
CA LEU A 80 2.91 1.86 6.82
C LEU A 80 2.91 0.33 6.84
N VAL A 81 1.96 -0.28 7.56
CA VAL A 81 1.76 -1.74 7.60
C VAL A 81 1.43 -2.26 6.21
N SER A 82 0.46 -1.64 5.54
CA SER A 82 0.11 -1.98 4.17
C SER A 82 1.32 -1.89 3.24
N PHE A 83 2.13 -0.84 3.31
CA PHE A 83 3.35 -0.74 2.49
C PHE A 83 4.28 -1.92 2.68
N ARG A 84 4.50 -2.37 3.91
CA ARG A 84 5.40 -3.49 4.19
C ARG A 84 4.79 -4.83 3.77
N MET A 85 3.48 -4.99 3.89
CA MET A 85 2.76 -6.17 3.45
C MET A 85 2.69 -6.29 1.91
N THR A 86 2.50 -5.15 1.22
CA THR A 86 2.41 -5.05 -0.26
C THR A 86 3.78 -5.19 -0.93
N SER A 87 4.80 -4.50 -0.40
CA SER A 87 6.16 -4.56 -0.91
C SER A 87 6.88 -5.84 -0.55
N GLY A 88 6.31 -6.66 0.33
CA GLY A 88 6.83 -7.93 0.79
C GLY A 88 6.30 -9.16 0.05
N ASP A 89 6.02 -9.08 -1.26
CA ASP A 89 5.84 -10.29 -2.10
C ASP A 89 7.19 -11.02 -2.27
N TYR A 90 7.60 -11.68 -1.20
CA TYR A 90 8.78 -12.53 -1.12
C TYR A 90 8.47 -13.89 -1.72
N ASP A 91 9.36 -14.35 -2.59
CA ASP A 91 9.43 -15.73 -3.03
C ASP A 91 9.61 -16.65 -1.82
N LEU A 92 8.57 -17.45 -1.52
CA LEU A 92 8.57 -18.45 -0.46
C LEU A 92 9.69 -19.49 -0.65
N ALA A 93 10.19 -19.72 -1.87
CA ALA A 93 11.29 -20.65 -2.14
C ALA A 93 12.67 -20.05 -1.81
N TYR A 94 12.82 -18.72 -1.81
CA TYR A 94 14.05 -18.04 -1.35
C TYR A 94 14.18 -18.03 0.19
N ARG A 95 13.07 -18.28 0.88
CA ARG A 95 12.87 -18.22 2.34
C ARG A 95 13.70 -19.26 3.09
N GLU A 96 13.93 -20.44 2.52
CA GLU A 96 14.62 -21.52 3.25
C GLU A 96 16.15 -21.45 3.15
N ARG A 97 16.70 -20.95 2.04
CA ARG A 97 18.14 -21.11 1.78
C ARG A 97 19.02 -19.94 2.24
N LYS A 98 18.55 -18.69 2.18
CA LYS A 98 19.38 -17.51 2.55
C LYS A 98 19.05 -16.87 3.90
N MET A 99 17.83 -17.04 4.41
CA MET A 99 17.49 -16.55 5.74
C MET A 99 18.32 -17.24 6.83
N SER A 100 18.53 -18.55 6.72
CA SER A 100 19.34 -19.31 7.69
C SER A 100 20.71 -18.66 7.97
N GLN A 101 21.40 -18.12 6.96
CA GLN A 101 22.75 -17.57 7.14
C GLN A 101 22.77 -16.10 7.58
N TYR A 102 21.98 -15.22 6.94
CA TYR A 102 21.91 -13.80 7.35
C TYR A 102 21.29 -13.65 8.74
N TRP A 103 20.23 -14.42 9.01
CA TRP A 103 19.51 -14.40 10.29
C TRP A 103 20.38 -14.93 11.44
N LYS A 104 21.12 -16.03 11.23
CA LYS A 104 22.13 -16.48 12.20
C LYS A 104 23.19 -15.41 12.47
N SER A 105 23.73 -14.77 11.44
CA SER A 105 24.74 -13.73 11.61
C SER A 105 24.24 -12.47 12.33
N LEU A 106 22.92 -12.20 12.28
CA LEU A 106 22.31 -11.04 12.93
C LEU A 106 21.96 -11.37 14.39
N VAL A 107 21.44 -12.57 14.65
CA VAL A 107 21.21 -13.10 16.00
C VAL A 107 22.53 -13.22 16.78
N GLU A 108 23.63 -13.61 16.14
CA GLU A 108 24.97 -13.64 16.75
C GLU A 108 25.54 -12.25 17.09
N ARG A 109 25.03 -11.18 16.47
CA ARG A 109 25.49 -9.79 16.68
C ARG A 109 24.64 -9.00 17.66
N VAL A 110 23.44 -9.47 17.98
CA VAL A 110 22.55 -8.83 18.95
C VAL A 110 22.83 -9.43 20.34
N PRO A 111 23.03 -8.63 21.39
CA PRO A 111 23.23 -9.14 22.75
C PRO A 111 22.12 -10.13 23.13
N ALA A 112 22.51 -11.26 23.74
CA ALA A 112 21.56 -12.31 24.14
C ALA A 112 20.42 -11.70 25.00
N GLY A 113 19.18 -11.87 24.54
CA GLY A 113 17.96 -11.36 25.20
C GLY A 113 17.26 -10.20 24.48
N ASN A 114 17.94 -9.51 23.55
CA ASN A 114 17.41 -8.35 22.82
C ASN A 114 16.86 -8.72 21.43
N PHE A 115 16.22 -9.90 21.31
CA PHE A 115 15.56 -10.30 20.07
C PHE A 115 14.08 -10.61 20.32
N CYS A 116 13.26 -10.24 19.34
CA CYS A 116 11.85 -10.62 19.27
C CYS A 116 11.59 -11.27 17.91
N GLU A 117 10.91 -12.42 17.95
CA GLU A 117 10.56 -13.24 16.79
C GLU A 117 9.12 -13.04 16.33
N CYS A 118 8.40 -12.06 16.90
CA CYS A 118 7.03 -11.80 16.47
C CYS A 118 6.99 -11.43 14.97
N GLU A 119 5.84 -11.70 14.33
CA GLU A 119 5.66 -11.46 12.90
C GLU A 119 5.93 -9.99 12.51
N PHE A 120 5.59 -9.05 13.41
CA PHE A 120 5.93 -7.64 13.25
C PHE A 120 7.45 -7.45 13.18
N CYS A 121 8.22 -7.89 14.17
CA CYS A 121 9.67 -7.67 14.17
C CYS A 121 10.35 -8.40 13.00
N ASP A 122 9.98 -9.64 12.71
CA ASP A 122 10.49 -10.38 11.56
C ASP A 122 10.28 -9.62 10.24
N ARG A 123 9.06 -9.11 10.00
CA ARG A 123 8.73 -8.48 8.72
C ARG A 123 9.11 -7.02 8.65
N PHE A 124 8.90 -6.29 9.73
CA PHE A 124 8.98 -4.84 9.80
C PHE A 124 10.39 -4.39 10.11
N VAL A 125 11.00 -4.97 11.15
CA VAL A 125 12.25 -4.51 11.75
C VAL A 125 13.47 -5.19 11.12
N TRP A 126 13.43 -6.51 10.99
CA TRP A 126 14.61 -7.29 10.59
C TRP A 126 14.81 -7.40 9.07
N ARG A 127 13.72 -7.26 8.31
CA ARG A 127 13.70 -7.40 6.85
C ARG A 127 13.58 -6.06 6.12
N LEU A 128 14.19 -5.00 6.65
CA LEU A 128 14.17 -3.66 6.06
C LEU A 128 14.77 -3.56 4.65
N GLY A 129 15.49 -4.58 4.18
CA GLY A 129 16.22 -4.52 2.90
C GLY A 129 15.52 -5.05 1.64
N ASN A 130 14.54 -5.95 1.72
CA ASN A 130 14.02 -6.59 0.49
C ASN A 130 12.57 -6.19 0.19
N PHE A 131 12.44 -5.29 -0.78
CA PHE A 131 11.19 -5.01 -1.49
C PHE A 131 11.12 -5.98 -2.67
N ALA A 132 9.99 -6.66 -2.83
CA ALA A 132 9.72 -7.61 -3.90
C ALA A 132 10.09 -7.01 -5.25
N ARG A 133 11.00 -7.65 -5.99
CA ARG A 133 11.43 -7.11 -7.29
C ARG A 133 10.35 -7.26 -8.36
N ASN A 134 9.58 -8.35 -8.35
CA ASN A 134 8.50 -8.59 -9.32
C ASN A 134 7.30 -9.32 -8.68
N PRO A 135 6.11 -8.69 -8.60
CA PRO A 135 4.87 -9.41 -8.35
C PRO A 135 4.45 -10.14 -9.62
N GLU A 136 4.78 -11.44 -9.76
CA GLU A 136 4.32 -12.24 -10.90
C GLU A 136 3.05 -13.06 -10.58
N GLY A 137 2.21 -13.24 -11.61
CA GLY A 137 1.03 -14.12 -11.62
C GLY A 137 -0.18 -13.64 -10.82
N GLY A 138 -0.11 -13.70 -9.49
CA GLY A 138 -1.26 -13.49 -8.60
C GLY A 138 -1.74 -12.04 -8.48
N SER A 139 -0.80 -11.09 -8.57
CA SER A 139 -1.08 -9.66 -8.42
C SER A 139 -1.92 -9.07 -9.56
N GLY A 140 -1.89 -9.69 -10.75
CA GLY A 140 -2.71 -9.27 -11.88
C GLY A 140 -4.21 -9.46 -11.63
N ARG A 141 -4.60 -10.61 -11.05
CA ARG A 141 -5.98 -10.89 -10.67
C ARG A 141 -6.44 -9.99 -9.53
N ALA A 142 -5.60 -9.77 -8.54
CA ALA A 142 -5.86 -8.85 -7.44
C ALA A 142 -6.12 -7.41 -7.93
N ALA A 143 -5.24 -6.87 -8.78
CA ALA A 143 -5.42 -5.54 -9.35
C ALA A 143 -6.70 -5.44 -10.20
N LEU A 144 -7.06 -6.50 -10.92
CA LEU A 144 -8.32 -6.55 -11.68
C LEU A 144 -9.55 -6.53 -10.76
N LEU A 145 -9.53 -7.29 -9.66
CA LEU A 145 -10.61 -7.28 -8.67
C LEU A 145 -10.75 -5.92 -7.99
N LEU A 146 -9.62 -5.28 -7.63
CA LEU A 146 -9.63 -3.90 -7.12
C LEU A 146 -10.26 -2.92 -8.10
N LYS A 147 -9.87 -3.00 -9.37
CA LYS A 147 -10.47 -2.19 -10.44
C LYS A 147 -11.98 -2.43 -10.57
N GLN A 148 -12.44 -3.67 -10.44
CA GLN A 148 -13.87 -3.98 -10.44
C GLN A 148 -14.59 -3.33 -9.26
N SER A 149 -14.03 -3.41 -8.06
CA SER A 149 -14.60 -2.80 -6.85
C SER A 149 -14.67 -1.27 -6.95
N ALA A 150 -13.58 -0.64 -7.39
CA ALA A 150 -13.54 0.81 -7.61
C ALA A 150 -14.52 1.24 -8.71
N LEU A 151 -14.68 0.44 -9.77
CA LEU A 151 -15.65 0.71 -10.82
C LEU A 151 -17.09 0.59 -10.33
N ARG A 152 -17.42 -0.42 -9.51
CA ARG A 152 -18.75 -0.52 -8.86
C ARG A 152 -19.06 0.70 -8.02
N ALA A 153 -18.12 1.10 -7.17
CA ALA A 153 -18.28 2.28 -6.33
C ALA A 153 -18.57 3.51 -7.19
N LEU A 154 -17.78 3.72 -8.25
CA LEU A 154 -17.95 4.86 -9.16
C LEU A 154 -19.28 4.84 -9.91
N LEU A 155 -19.76 3.68 -10.34
CA LEU A 155 -21.07 3.53 -11.01
C LEU A 155 -22.24 3.86 -10.10
N LYS A 156 -22.21 3.33 -8.86
CA LYS A 156 -23.22 3.60 -7.85
C LYS A 156 -23.29 5.09 -7.55
N GLU A 157 -22.13 5.74 -7.39
CA GLU A 157 -22.03 7.17 -7.12
C GLU A 157 -22.49 8.03 -8.30
N SER A 158 -22.17 7.62 -9.53
CA SER A 158 -22.54 8.35 -10.75
C SER A 158 -23.95 8.05 -11.24
N GLN A 159 -24.72 7.23 -10.52
CA GLN A 159 -26.07 6.79 -10.87
C GLN A 159 -26.19 6.23 -12.30
N LEU A 160 -25.15 5.53 -12.77
CA LEU A 160 -25.14 4.97 -14.12
C LEU A 160 -25.84 3.60 -14.13
N PRO A 161 -26.71 3.31 -15.12
CA PRO A 161 -27.56 2.12 -15.14
C PRO A 161 -26.83 0.85 -15.63
N LEU A 162 -25.54 0.69 -15.33
CA LEU A 162 -24.77 -0.50 -15.69
C LEU A 162 -25.01 -1.62 -14.68
N VAL A 163 -25.26 -2.84 -15.17
CA VAL A 163 -25.44 -4.01 -14.31
C VAL A 163 -24.08 -4.66 -14.01
N GLU A 164 -23.95 -5.34 -12.85
CA GLU A 164 -22.66 -5.91 -12.41
C GLU A 164 -22.03 -6.87 -13.44
N GLY A 165 -22.85 -7.54 -14.26
CA GLY A 165 -22.39 -8.43 -15.33
C GLY A 165 -21.59 -7.73 -16.43
N ASP A 166 -21.64 -6.40 -16.53
CA ASP A 166 -21.00 -5.62 -17.58
C ASP A 166 -19.54 -5.27 -17.28
N LEU A 167 -19.17 -5.25 -15.99
CA LEU A 167 -17.85 -4.81 -15.55
C LEU A 167 -16.71 -5.66 -16.13
N PRO A 168 -16.81 -7.01 -16.18
CA PRO A 168 -15.78 -7.83 -16.80
C PRO A 168 -15.61 -7.52 -18.29
N GLU A 169 -16.69 -7.22 -19.02
CA GLU A 169 -16.62 -6.87 -20.44
C GLU A 169 -15.94 -5.51 -20.64
N ILE A 170 -16.36 -4.50 -19.86
CA ILE A 170 -15.79 -3.15 -19.86
C ILE A 170 -14.27 -3.20 -19.58
N LEU A 171 -13.85 -3.99 -18.59
CA LEU A 171 -12.44 -4.14 -18.24
C LEU A 171 -11.62 -4.95 -19.28
N LYS A 172 -12.28 -5.83 -20.04
CA LYS A 172 -11.64 -6.59 -21.13
C LYS A 172 -11.42 -5.76 -22.39
N ARG A 173 -12.16 -4.65 -22.58
CA ARG A 173 -11.97 -3.73 -23.71
C ARG A 173 -10.62 -3.02 -23.57
N ARG A 174 -9.59 -3.62 -24.17
CA ARG A 174 -8.20 -3.14 -24.10
C ARG A 174 -8.12 -1.66 -24.47
N GLY A 175 -7.43 -0.90 -23.62
CA GLY A 175 -6.93 0.44 -23.95
C GLY A 175 -7.92 1.59 -23.84
N MET A 176 -9.19 1.37 -23.47
CA MET A 176 -10.16 2.47 -23.49
C MET A 176 -9.92 3.50 -22.38
N PHE A 177 -9.50 3.06 -21.18
CA PHE A 177 -9.17 3.93 -20.03
C PHE A 177 -8.35 3.18 -18.94
N ASP A 178 -7.55 2.16 -19.29
CA ASP A 178 -6.90 1.29 -18.29
C ASP A 178 -5.96 2.06 -17.35
N ASN A 179 -5.28 3.09 -17.87
CA ASN A 179 -4.38 3.92 -17.09
C ASN A 179 -5.16 4.83 -16.12
N GLU A 180 -6.18 5.51 -16.60
CA GLU A 180 -7.06 6.38 -15.84
C GLU A 180 -7.77 5.60 -14.73
N LEU A 181 -8.29 4.41 -15.05
CA LEU A 181 -8.88 3.53 -14.05
C LEU A 181 -7.82 3.03 -13.06
N SER A 182 -6.57 2.79 -13.47
CA SER A 182 -5.51 2.41 -12.51
C SER A 182 -5.20 3.55 -11.54
N ILE A 183 -5.13 4.79 -12.05
CA ILE A 183 -4.91 6.00 -11.25
C ILE A 183 -6.06 6.17 -10.25
N TRP A 184 -7.30 6.15 -10.74
CA TRP A 184 -8.49 6.27 -9.90
C TRP A 184 -8.58 5.16 -8.86
N THR A 185 -8.42 3.90 -9.26
CA THR A 185 -8.51 2.74 -8.36
C THR A 185 -7.47 2.83 -7.25
N TYR A 186 -6.24 3.24 -7.60
CA TYR A 186 -5.18 3.39 -6.61
C TYR A 186 -5.52 4.50 -5.60
N ALA A 187 -5.96 5.67 -6.06
CA ALA A 187 -6.36 6.77 -5.18
C ALA A 187 -7.57 6.42 -4.30
N TRP A 188 -8.59 5.78 -4.89
CA TRP A 188 -9.77 5.31 -4.17
C TRP A 188 -9.39 4.37 -3.03
N GLU A 189 -8.46 3.44 -3.27
CA GLU A 189 -7.98 2.52 -2.25
C GLU A 189 -7.07 3.20 -1.20
N LEU A 190 -6.29 4.23 -1.58
CA LEU A 190 -5.57 5.05 -0.59
C LEU A 190 -6.55 5.75 0.36
N VAL A 191 -7.60 6.39 -0.16
CA VAL A 191 -8.60 7.05 0.68
C VAL A 191 -9.34 6.04 1.55
N ARG A 192 -9.68 4.86 1.00
CA ARG A 192 -10.31 3.78 1.76
C ARG A 192 -9.45 3.39 2.96
N ARG A 193 -8.13 3.25 2.79
CA ARG A 193 -7.18 2.93 3.88
C ARG A 193 -7.06 4.00 4.97
N CYS A 194 -7.48 5.23 4.69
CA CYS A 194 -7.63 6.25 5.72
C CYS A 194 -8.80 5.98 6.68
N ASP A 195 -9.75 5.12 6.30
CA ASP A 195 -10.81 4.63 7.18
C ASP A 195 -10.33 3.39 7.96
N TYR A 196 -9.61 3.63 9.06
CA TYR A 196 -8.96 2.62 9.90
C TYR A 196 -9.91 1.48 10.33
N GLU A 197 -11.17 1.80 10.63
CA GLU A 197 -12.14 0.84 11.18
C GLU A 197 -12.55 -0.24 10.17
N GLN A 198 -12.44 0.05 8.87
CA GLN A 198 -12.88 -0.86 7.80
C GLN A 198 -11.78 -1.80 7.28
N HIS A 199 -10.52 -1.66 7.73
CA HIS A 199 -9.36 -2.25 7.03
C HIS A 199 -8.46 -3.17 7.88
N TRP A 200 -8.84 -3.46 9.12
CA TRP A 200 -8.10 -4.38 10.01
C TRP A 200 -7.89 -5.79 9.40
N TYR A 201 -8.59 -6.12 8.31
CA TYR A 201 -8.49 -7.38 7.56
C TYR A 201 -8.32 -7.16 6.04
N THR A 202 -7.35 -6.34 5.59
CA THR A 202 -7.01 -6.37 4.16
C THR A 202 -6.24 -7.65 3.83
N HIS A 203 -6.97 -8.61 3.24
CA HIS A 203 -6.42 -9.84 2.67
C HIS A 203 -5.15 -9.54 1.85
N ARG A 204 -4.12 -10.39 1.98
CA ARG A 204 -2.87 -10.34 1.20
C ARG A 204 -3.06 -10.09 -0.31
N GLN A 205 -4.20 -10.49 -0.84
CA GLN A 205 -4.61 -10.28 -2.24
C GLN A 205 -4.92 -8.80 -2.54
N VAL A 206 -5.58 -8.05 -1.65
CA VAL A 206 -5.84 -6.61 -1.83
C VAL A 206 -4.52 -5.86 -1.92
N GLU A 207 -3.60 -6.17 -1.01
CA GLU A 207 -2.29 -5.53 -0.93
C GLU A 207 -1.44 -5.73 -2.20
N SER A 208 -1.32 -6.96 -2.71
CA SER A 208 -0.54 -7.22 -3.92
C SER A 208 -1.12 -6.54 -5.17
N GLY A 209 -2.44 -6.36 -5.21
CA GLY A 209 -3.13 -5.58 -6.24
C GLY A 209 -2.77 -4.09 -6.22
N VAL A 210 -2.71 -3.47 -5.03
CA VAL A 210 -2.37 -2.04 -4.87
C VAL A 210 -0.95 -1.74 -5.33
N LEU A 211 0.02 -2.58 -4.98
CA LEU A 211 1.40 -2.41 -5.45
C LEU A 211 1.49 -2.49 -6.98
N LEU A 212 0.76 -3.43 -7.60
CA LEU A 212 0.75 -3.56 -9.05
C LEU A 212 0.13 -2.32 -9.71
N LEU A 213 -0.94 -1.75 -9.14
CA LEU A 213 -1.54 -0.51 -9.61
C LEU A 213 -0.54 0.66 -9.52
N TRP A 214 0.12 0.83 -8.37
CA TRP A 214 1.14 1.87 -8.18
C TRP A 214 2.27 1.76 -9.21
N ARG A 215 2.80 0.54 -9.43
CA ARG A 215 3.86 0.32 -10.44
C ARG A 215 3.39 0.65 -11.85
N ARG A 216 2.12 0.35 -12.18
CA ARG A 216 1.57 0.67 -13.51
C ARG A 216 1.51 2.18 -13.73
N ILE A 217 1.02 2.93 -12.75
CA ILE A 217 0.87 4.39 -12.87
C ILE A 217 2.22 5.11 -12.80
N ALA A 218 3.18 4.59 -12.04
CA ALA A 218 4.48 5.21 -11.83
C ALA A 218 5.52 4.90 -12.93
N ARG A 219 5.23 3.96 -13.84
CA ARG A 219 6.12 3.61 -14.96
C ARG A 219 6.12 4.69 -16.04
N ASN A 220 7.30 5.03 -16.53
CA ASN A 220 7.51 5.84 -17.73
C ASN A 220 7.29 5.03 -19.01
N ARG A 221 7.43 5.68 -20.17
CA ARG A 221 7.27 5.05 -21.50
C ARG A 221 8.25 3.90 -21.75
N GLN A 222 9.38 3.88 -21.05
CA GLN A 222 10.40 2.84 -21.10
C GLN A 222 10.14 1.69 -20.12
N GLY A 223 9.00 1.70 -19.42
CA GLY A 223 8.61 0.66 -18.47
C GLY A 223 9.36 0.69 -17.13
N LYS A 224 10.13 1.75 -16.86
CA LYS A 224 10.84 1.98 -15.58
C LYS A 224 10.01 2.88 -14.69
N ILE A 225 10.05 2.67 -13.37
CA ILE A 225 9.42 3.61 -12.42
C ILE A 225 10.14 4.96 -12.54
N SER A 226 9.39 6.03 -12.81
CA SER A 226 9.94 7.38 -12.90
C SER A 226 10.27 7.91 -11.50
N PRO A 227 11.51 8.37 -11.24
CA PRO A 227 11.88 8.99 -9.97
C PRO A 227 11.07 10.26 -9.68
N GLU A 228 10.64 10.96 -10.73
CA GLU A 228 9.87 12.20 -10.66
C GLU A 228 8.35 11.97 -10.69
N PHE A 229 7.90 10.71 -10.61
CA PHE A 229 6.46 10.43 -10.61
C PHE A 229 5.81 11.03 -9.36
N LEU A 230 4.95 12.02 -9.57
CA LEU A 230 4.06 12.55 -8.56
C LEU A 230 2.60 12.27 -8.95
N LEU A 231 1.87 11.69 -8.01
CA LEU A 231 0.42 11.54 -8.13
C LEU A 231 -0.23 12.74 -7.44
N THR A 232 -0.98 13.56 -8.18
CA THR A 232 -1.64 14.76 -7.68
C THR A 232 -3.16 14.60 -7.66
N VAL A 233 -3.84 15.39 -6.82
CA VAL A 233 -5.32 15.44 -6.76
C VAL A 233 -5.90 15.72 -8.15
N GLU A 234 -5.37 16.72 -8.86
CA GLU A 234 -5.82 17.09 -10.21
C GLU A 234 -5.75 15.92 -11.19
N ARG A 235 -4.64 15.17 -11.18
CA ARG A 235 -4.45 14.00 -12.05
C ARG A 235 -5.42 12.88 -11.69
N ILE A 236 -5.73 12.70 -10.41
CA ILE A 236 -6.70 11.71 -9.94
C ILE A 236 -8.12 12.08 -10.38
N LEU A 237 -8.52 13.34 -10.19
CA LEU A 237 -9.85 13.82 -10.57
C LEU A 237 -10.05 13.77 -12.09
N ALA A 238 -9.05 14.21 -12.87
CA ALA A 238 -9.10 14.08 -14.33
C ALA A 238 -9.22 12.62 -14.80
N ALA A 239 -8.46 11.71 -14.16
CA ALA A 239 -8.57 10.28 -14.44
C ALA A 239 -9.97 9.73 -14.11
N ARG A 240 -10.56 10.14 -12.97
CA ARG A 240 -11.94 9.79 -12.61
C ARG A 240 -12.92 10.28 -13.68
N ASP A 241 -12.85 11.54 -14.06
CA ASP A 241 -13.79 12.14 -15.00
C ASP A 241 -13.73 11.45 -16.37
N HIS A 242 -12.53 11.15 -16.86
CA HIS A 242 -12.35 10.36 -18.09
C HIS A 242 -12.97 8.95 -17.99
N VAL A 243 -12.85 8.27 -16.85
CA VAL A 243 -13.50 6.96 -16.62
C VAL A 243 -15.03 7.12 -16.66
N VAL A 244 -15.58 8.12 -15.98
CA VAL A 244 -17.03 8.39 -15.98
C VAL A 244 -17.54 8.67 -17.40
N GLU A 245 -16.87 9.52 -18.16
CA GLU A 245 -17.23 9.83 -19.55
C GLU A 245 -17.18 8.59 -20.45
N ALA A 246 -16.19 7.72 -20.25
CA ALA A 246 -16.07 6.48 -21.00
C ALA A 246 -17.22 5.50 -20.66
N LEU A 247 -17.63 5.44 -19.39
CA LEU A 247 -18.79 4.65 -18.96
C LEU A 247 -20.09 5.20 -19.52
N GLN A 248 -20.30 6.52 -19.47
CA GLN A 248 -21.48 7.17 -20.06
C GLN A 248 -21.61 6.90 -21.55
N ARG A 249 -20.50 6.98 -22.31
CA ARG A 249 -20.48 6.62 -23.74
C ARG A 249 -20.84 5.15 -23.96
N THR A 250 -20.39 4.26 -23.07
CA THR A 250 -20.72 2.83 -23.14
C THR A 250 -22.20 2.58 -22.88
N VAL A 251 -22.80 3.28 -21.92
CA VAL A 251 -24.26 3.23 -21.65
C VAL A 251 -25.04 3.72 -22.86
N LYS A 252 -24.70 4.90 -23.40
CA LYS A 252 -25.39 5.49 -24.57
C LYS A 252 -25.38 4.54 -25.77
N ARG A 253 -24.25 3.90 -26.06
CA ARG A 253 -24.12 2.93 -27.17
C ARG A 253 -24.96 1.66 -27.02
N ARG A 254 -25.38 1.32 -25.81
CA ARG A 254 -26.22 0.13 -25.55
C ARG A 254 -27.70 0.45 -25.57
N MET A 255 -28.06 1.71 -25.36
CA MET A 255 -29.45 2.18 -25.41
C MET A 255 -29.88 2.65 -26.81
N ALA A 256 -28.93 2.87 -27.71
CA ALA A 256 -29.15 3.19 -29.12
C ALA A 256 -29.20 1.92 -29.96
#